data_AF-A0A9W9P369-F1
#
_entry.id   AF-A0A9W9P369-F1
#
_cell.length_a   1.000
_cell.length_b   1.000
_cell.length_c   1.000
_cell.angle_alpha   90.00
_cell.angle_beta   90.00
_cell.angle_gamma   90.00
#
_symmetry.space_group_name_H-M   'P 1'
#
loop_
_entity.id
_entity.type
_entity.pdbx_description
1 polymer ?
#
loop_
_entity_poly.entity_id
_entity_poly.type
_entity_poly.pdbx_seq_one_letter_code
_entity_poly.pdbx_strand_id
1 'polypeptide(L)'
;MPPGFETDVGLIFQPFRSQDGTFHYATIHVKSQQGVQYFSREEATRVAGEDPDYMIRDIFKATERGDSPDWSSYDEPKRKFCPSWRFGDEADVNQAQNYFADIEEAAFSPSTMVPGFAASAGPVLQARLFAYPNTVRYRLGRMGPLD
;
A
#
# COMPACT_ATOMS: atom_id res chain seq x y z
N MET A 1 15.03 9.59 17.39
CA MET A 1 14.35 8.27 17.41
C MET A 1 14.90 7.47 16.24
N PRO A 2 14.90 6.13 16.29
CA PRO A 2 15.29 5.33 15.13
C PRO A 2 14.24 5.51 14.00
N PRO A 3 14.63 5.34 12.73
CA PRO A 3 13.71 5.36 11.58
C PRO A 3 12.49 4.46 11.79
N GLY A 4 11.29 4.95 11.47
CA GLY A 4 10.02 4.23 11.59
C GLY A 4 9.55 3.65 10.25
N PHE A 5 8.25 3.32 10.16
CA PHE A 5 7.60 2.78 8.96
C PHE A 5 7.34 3.84 7.85
N GLU A 6 8.10 4.94 7.82
CA GLU A 6 7.87 6.02 6.88
C GLU A 6 8.47 5.70 5.50
N THR A 7 7.69 5.07 4.63
CA THR A 7 8.12 4.74 3.26
C THR A 7 7.34 5.51 2.21
N ASP A 8 8.04 5.92 1.16
CA ASP A 8 7.44 6.42 -0.07
C ASP A 8 7.28 5.25 -1.05
N VAL A 9 6.07 5.05 -1.57
CA VAL A 9 5.76 3.94 -2.51
C VAL A 9 5.32 4.52 -3.85
N GLY A 10 5.96 4.05 -4.93
CA GLY A 10 5.50 4.27 -6.31
C GLY A 10 4.80 3.03 -6.83
N LEU A 11 3.52 3.13 -7.21
CA LEU A 11 2.76 2.10 -7.89
C LEU A 11 2.77 2.34 -9.41
N ILE A 12 3.09 1.29 -10.15
CA ILE A 12 3.35 1.31 -11.59
C ILE A 12 2.05 1.18 -12.41
N PHE A 13 1.84 2.17 -13.29
CA PHE A 13 0.98 2.27 -14.49
C PHE A 13 -0.40 1.62 -14.48
N GLN A 14 -1.43 2.42 -14.21
CA GLN A 14 -2.81 2.10 -14.58
C GLN A 14 -3.35 3.16 -15.57
N PRO A 15 -3.79 2.78 -16.79
CA PRO A 15 -4.63 3.64 -17.61
C PRO A 15 -5.89 4.02 -16.82
N PHE A 16 -6.06 5.32 -16.58
CA PHE A 16 -7.34 5.85 -16.15
C PHE A 16 -8.14 6.28 -17.39
N ARG A 17 -9.44 5.96 -17.39
CA ARG A 17 -10.38 6.40 -18.43
C ARG A 17 -10.99 7.74 -18.04
N SER A 18 -10.68 8.79 -18.79
CA SER A 18 -11.31 10.11 -18.65
C SER A 18 -12.83 10.00 -18.86
N GLN A 19 -13.59 10.97 -18.35
CA GLN A 19 -15.04 11.09 -18.65
C GLN A 19 -15.30 11.12 -20.16
N ASP A 20 -14.34 11.62 -20.94
CA ASP A 20 -14.38 11.70 -22.40
C ASP A 20 -14.04 10.38 -23.12
N GLY A 21 -13.75 9.31 -22.37
CA GLY A 21 -13.45 7.98 -22.90
C GLY A 21 -12.00 7.75 -23.34
N THR A 22 -11.12 8.75 -23.21
CA THR A 22 -9.68 8.62 -23.48
C THR A 22 -8.94 7.92 -22.34
N PHE A 23 -7.87 7.20 -22.68
CA PHE A 23 -6.99 6.58 -21.70
C PHE A 23 -5.74 7.41 -21.47
N HIS A 24 -5.39 7.62 -20.20
CA HIS A 24 -4.14 8.27 -19.81
C HIS A 24 -3.37 7.35 -18.87
N TYR A 25 -2.07 7.18 -19.13
CA TYR A 25 -1.18 6.51 -18.21
C TYR A 25 -0.89 7.44 -17.03
N ALA A 26 -1.10 6.92 -15.82
CA ALA A 26 -0.80 7.58 -14.56
C ALA A 26 0.09 6.68 -13.70
N THR A 27 0.88 7.30 -12.84
CA THR A 27 1.72 6.64 -11.84
C THR A 27 1.29 7.14 -10.48
N ILE A 28 0.90 6.26 -9.57
CA ILE A 28 0.46 6.68 -8.24
C ILE A 28 1.67 6.67 -7.32
N HIS A 29 2.02 7.82 -6.78
CA HIS A 29 3.03 7.96 -5.73
C HIS A 29 2.34 8.24 -4.40
N VAL A 30 2.82 7.63 -3.33
CA VAL A 30 2.35 7.83 -1.96
C VAL A 30 3.52 8.39 -1.16
N LYS A 31 3.35 9.59 -0.57
CA LYS A 31 4.40 10.32 0.14
C LYS A 31 4.09 10.48 1.62
N SER A 32 5.04 10.10 2.47
CA SER A 32 4.99 10.32 3.92
C SER A 32 5.00 11.81 4.26
N GLN A 33 4.14 12.24 5.20
CA GLN A 33 4.13 13.62 5.71
C GLN A 33 5.14 13.84 6.85
N GLN A 34 5.54 12.76 7.55
CA GLN A 34 6.48 12.79 8.67
C GLN A 34 7.95 12.89 8.22
N GLY A 35 8.19 12.77 6.92
CA GLY A 35 9.53 12.67 6.34
C GLY A 35 10.01 11.22 6.22
N VAL A 36 11.14 11.02 5.55
CA VAL A 36 11.71 9.69 5.30
C VAL A 36 13.02 9.57 6.05
N GLN A 37 13.17 8.50 6.83
CA GLN A 37 14.35 8.20 7.63
C GLN A 37 14.88 6.81 7.26
N TYR A 38 16.18 6.59 7.44
CA TYR A 38 16.84 5.34 7.06
C TYR A 38 17.78 4.87 8.14
N PHE A 39 17.89 3.55 8.30
CA PHE A 39 18.94 2.96 9.10
C PHE A 39 20.24 2.94 8.30
N SER A 40 21.37 3.21 8.98
CA SER A 40 22.66 2.75 8.48
C SER A 40 22.70 1.21 8.45
N ARG A 41 23.64 0.63 7.69
CA ARG A 41 23.80 -0.83 7.62
C ARG A 41 24.06 -1.42 9.01
N GLU A 42 24.89 -0.76 9.79
CA GLU A 42 25.29 -1.17 11.13
C GLU A 42 24.08 -1.14 12.08
N GLU A 43 23.28 -0.08 12.04
CA GLU A 43 22.05 0.03 12.84
C GLU A 43 21.01 -1.01 12.43
N ALA A 44 20.77 -1.19 11.13
CA ALA A 44 19.81 -2.19 10.63
C ALA A 44 20.19 -3.60 11.08
N THR A 45 21.48 -3.94 11.03
CA THR A 45 21.99 -5.25 11.48
C THR A 45 21.77 -5.44 12.98
N ARG A 46 22.05 -4.42 13.78
CA ARG A 46 21.84 -4.45 15.23
C ARG A 46 20.35 -4.58 15.57
N VAL A 47 19.50 -3.74 15.00
CA VAL A 47 18.05 -3.74 15.26
C VAL A 47 17.43 -5.08 14.84
N ALA A 48 17.81 -5.63 13.68
CA ALA A 48 17.31 -6.94 13.24
C ALA A 48 17.66 -8.09 14.21
N GLY A 49 18.80 -7.98 14.92
CA GLY A 49 19.20 -8.97 15.92
C GLY A 49 18.60 -8.75 17.32
N GLU A 50 18.41 -7.50 17.72
CA GLU A 50 17.86 -7.14 19.04
C GLU A 50 16.33 -7.20 19.07
N ASP A 51 15.68 -6.82 17.97
CA ASP A 51 14.24 -6.63 17.88
C ASP A 51 13.74 -6.78 16.42
N PRO A 52 13.48 -8.01 15.97
CA PRO A 52 13.04 -8.26 14.59
C PRO A 52 11.66 -7.64 14.29
N ASP A 53 10.85 -7.36 15.32
CA ASP A 53 9.49 -6.81 15.19
C ASP A 53 9.46 -5.29 15.35
N TYR A 54 10.62 -4.62 15.32
CA TYR A 54 10.75 -3.19 15.57
C TYR A 54 9.74 -2.34 14.78
N MET A 55 9.61 -2.56 13.47
CA MET A 55 8.71 -1.78 12.60
C MET A 55 7.24 -2.02 12.90
N ILE A 56 6.87 -3.27 13.19
CA ILE A 56 5.49 -3.63 13.57
C ILE A 56 5.14 -2.89 14.86
N ARG A 57 6.00 -3.02 15.88
CA ARG A 57 5.81 -2.38 17.19
C ARG A 57 5.77 -0.86 17.09
N ASP A 58 6.58 -0.27 16.23
CA ASP A 58 6.62 1.18 16.02
C ASP A 58 5.26 1.71 15.57
N ILE A 59 4.67 1.12 14.51
CA ILE A 59 3.33 1.48 14.03
C ILE A 59 2.28 1.28 15.12
N PHE A 60 2.28 0.12 15.79
CA PHE A 60 1.30 -0.16 16.84
C PHE A 60 1.36 0.89 17.97
N LYS A 61 2.56 1.21 18.45
CA LYS A 61 2.74 2.21 19.50
C LYS A 61 2.45 3.63 19.01
N ALA A 62 2.66 3.93 17.74
CA ALA A 62 2.31 5.23 17.15
C ALA A 62 0.79 5.41 17.16
N THR A 63 0.03 4.41 16.74
CA THR A 63 -1.44 4.40 16.78
C THR A 63 -1.97 4.48 18.22
N GLU A 64 -1.40 3.75 19.19
CA GLU A 64 -1.81 3.86 20.61
C GLU A 64 -1.63 5.27 21.19
N ARG A 65 -0.67 6.04 20.69
CA ARG A 65 -0.40 7.42 21.12
C ARG A 65 -1.24 8.46 20.38
N GLY A 66 -2.06 8.06 19.41
CA GLY A 66 -2.76 8.98 18.51
C GLY A 66 -1.84 9.69 17.51
N ASP A 67 -0.62 9.17 17.30
CA ASP A 67 0.39 9.70 16.38
C ASP A 67 0.46 8.81 15.13
N SER A 68 -0.70 8.54 14.52
CA SER A 68 -0.81 7.66 13.36
C SER A 68 -0.10 8.26 12.14
N PRO A 69 0.56 7.41 11.33
CA PRO A 69 1.27 7.90 10.16
C PRO A 69 0.32 8.39 9.05
N ASP A 70 0.72 9.44 8.33
CA ASP A 70 -0.06 10.10 7.28
C ASP A 70 0.67 10.09 5.93
N TRP A 71 -0.05 9.75 4.88
CA TRP A 71 0.46 9.78 3.52
C TRP A 71 -0.50 10.47 2.55
N SER A 72 0.08 11.21 1.61
CA SER A 72 -0.67 11.85 0.52
C SER A 72 -0.26 11.26 -0.82
N SER A 73 -1.25 10.96 -1.66
CA SER A 73 -1.02 10.48 -3.02
C SER A 73 -0.82 11.64 -4.01
N TYR A 74 0.00 11.41 -5.04
CA TYR A 74 0.15 12.29 -6.19
C TYR A 74 0.45 11.50 -7.46
N ASP A 75 0.19 12.11 -8.63
CA ASP A 75 0.46 11.54 -9.95
C ASP A 75 1.63 12.26 -10.64
N GLU A 76 2.46 11.51 -11.37
CA GLU A 76 3.54 12.03 -12.20
C GLU A 76 3.38 11.68 -13.69
N PRO A 77 3.67 12.63 -14.61
CA PRO A 77 4.01 14.05 -14.36
C PRO A 77 2.76 14.79 -13.86
N LYS A 78 2.89 15.76 -12.91
CA LYS A 78 1.85 16.54 -12.18
C LYS A 78 0.62 17.00 -12.99
N ARG A 79 -0.09 16.07 -13.61
CA ARG A 79 -1.31 16.23 -14.36
C ARG A 79 -2.39 15.96 -13.34
N LYS A 80 -3.30 16.93 -13.15
CA LYS A 80 -4.37 16.90 -12.15
C LYS A 80 -5.47 15.89 -12.50
N PHE A 81 -5.07 14.68 -12.90
CA PHE A 81 -5.98 13.69 -13.44
C PHE A 81 -6.38 12.66 -12.39
N CYS A 82 -5.42 12.15 -11.61
CA CYS A 82 -5.73 11.32 -10.46
C CYS A 82 -6.16 12.19 -9.27
N PRO A 83 -7.24 11.83 -8.57
CA PRO A 83 -7.58 12.46 -7.30
C PRO A 83 -6.46 12.23 -6.28
N SER A 84 -6.12 13.26 -5.51
CA SER A 84 -5.25 13.13 -4.35
C SER A 84 -6.01 12.39 -3.25
N TRP A 85 -5.54 11.22 -2.88
CA TRP A 85 -6.00 10.47 -1.73
C TRP A 85 -5.09 10.79 -0.55
N ARG A 86 -5.70 10.98 0.61
CA ARG A 86 -4.98 10.98 1.87
C ARG A 86 -5.24 9.64 2.55
N PHE A 87 -4.19 9.06 3.09
CA PHE A 87 -4.24 7.82 3.86
C PHE A 87 -3.71 8.15 5.26
N GLY A 88 -4.39 7.69 6.31
CA GLY A 88 -3.86 7.87 7.67
C GLY A 88 -4.54 8.91 8.53
N ASP A 89 -5.70 9.45 8.15
CA ASP A 89 -6.50 10.21 9.12
C ASP A 89 -6.94 9.26 10.26
N GLU A 90 -7.15 9.81 11.47
CA GLU A 90 -7.44 9.09 12.72
C GLU A 90 -8.60 8.07 12.63
N ALA A 91 -9.49 8.23 11.63
CA ALA A 91 -10.59 7.32 11.35
C ALA A 91 -10.20 6.08 10.49
N ASP A 92 -9.09 6.16 9.75
CA ASP A 92 -8.69 5.18 8.73
C ASP A 92 -7.70 4.12 9.25
N VAL A 93 -6.86 4.46 10.23
CA VAL A 93 -5.85 3.54 10.81
C VAL A 93 -6.33 3.04 12.17
N ASN A 94 -7.27 2.10 12.13
CA ASN A 94 -7.69 1.38 13.33
C ASN A 94 -6.73 0.22 13.61
N GLN A 95 -6.37 0.04 14.88
CA GLN A 95 -5.57 -1.09 15.32
C GLN A 95 -6.32 -2.40 15.07
N ALA A 96 -5.67 -3.34 14.38
CA ALA A 96 -6.20 -4.69 14.18
C ALA A 96 -6.56 -5.31 15.54
N GLN A 97 -7.80 -5.77 15.67
CA GLN A 97 -8.27 -6.42 16.90
C GLN A 97 -7.78 -7.87 16.94
N ASN A 98 -7.66 -8.49 15.77
CA ASN A 98 -7.09 -9.81 15.62
C ASN A 98 -6.08 -9.80 14.46
N TYR A 99 -4.80 -9.88 14.80
CA TYR A 99 -3.71 -9.85 13.81
C TYR A 99 -3.89 -10.91 12.72
N PHE A 100 -4.35 -12.11 13.07
CA PHE A 100 -4.52 -13.18 12.09
C PHE A 100 -5.65 -12.86 11.10
N ALA A 101 -6.85 -12.54 11.61
CA ALA A 101 -8.01 -12.28 10.77
C ALA A 101 -7.88 -10.98 9.96
N ASP A 102 -7.30 -9.93 10.55
CA ASP A 102 -7.26 -8.61 9.94
C ASP A 102 -6.02 -8.40 9.05
N ILE A 103 -4.86 -8.97 9.42
CA ILE A 103 -3.57 -8.74 8.74
C ILE A 103 -3.11 -9.99 7.97
N GLU A 104 -3.04 -11.16 8.62
CA GLU A 104 -2.56 -12.38 7.95
C GLU A 104 -3.52 -12.85 6.85
N GLU A 105 -4.83 -12.69 7.04
CA GLU A 105 -5.82 -13.06 6.02
C GLU A 105 -6.05 -11.95 4.97
N ALA A 106 -5.49 -10.74 5.14
CA ALA A 106 -5.64 -9.66 4.17
C ALA A 106 -5.12 -10.07 2.78
N ALA A 107 -5.91 -9.84 1.74
CA ALA A 107 -5.58 -10.24 0.37
C ALA A 107 -5.64 -9.05 -0.60
N PHE A 108 -4.49 -8.65 -1.14
CA PHE A 108 -4.38 -7.56 -2.11
C PHE A 108 -4.16 -8.14 -3.50
N SER A 109 -4.91 -7.64 -4.50
CA SER A 109 -4.72 -8.03 -5.90
C SER A 109 -4.86 -6.83 -6.83
N PRO A 110 -3.91 -6.62 -7.77
CA PRO A 110 -4.04 -5.55 -8.76
C PRO A 110 -5.17 -5.82 -9.77
N SER A 111 -5.74 -7.03 -9.82
CA SER A 111 -6.88 -7.35 -10.68
C SER A 111 -8.21 -6.78 -10.16
N THR A 112 -8.29 -6.39 -8.89
CA THR A 112 -9.48 -5.84 -8.26
C THR A 112 -9.53 -4.32 -8.48
N MET A 113 -9.78 -3.92 -9.73
CA MET A 113 -9.85 -2.51 -10.13
C MET A 113 -11.27 -1.96 -10.01
N VAL A 114 -11.39 -0.68 -9.70
CA VAL A 114 -12.67 0.05 -9.71
C VAL A 114 -12.95 0.68 -11.08
N PRO A 115 -14.22 0.96 -11.44
CA PRO A 115 -14.54 1.65 -12.68
C PRO A 115 -13.72 2.94 -12.86
N GLY A 116 -13.15 3.11 -14.05
CA GLY A 116 -12.25 4.23 -14.36
C GLY A 116 -10.76 3.85 -14.31
N PHE A 117 -10.39 2.74 -13.68
CA PHE A 117 -9.04 2.20 -13.69
C PHE A 117 -8.95 0.96 -14.58
N ALA A 118 -7.84 0.82 -15.30
CA ALA A 118 -7.53 -0.33 -16.12
C ALA A 118 -6.04 -0.68 -16.00
N ALA A 119 -5.67 -1.90 -16.39
CA ALA A 119 -4.28 -2.33 -16.42
C ALA A 119 -3.56 -1.84 -17.68
N SER A 120 -2.31 -1.40 -17.52
CA SER A 120 -1.45 -1.09 -18.65
C SER A 120 -0.97 -2.38 -19.33
N ALA A 121 -0.53 -2.28 -20.58
CA ALA A 121 0.03 -3.42 -21.33
C ALA A 121 1.45 -3.83 -20.87
N GLY A 122 1.92 -3.36 -19.71
CA GLY A 122 3.23 -3.71 -19.17
C GLY A 122 3.31 -5.19 -18.80
N PRO A 123 4.31 -5.95 -19.27
CA PRO A 123 4.36 -7.40 -19.10
C PRO A 123 4.39 -7.85 -17.64
N VAL A 124 5.06 -7.08 -16.78
CA VAL A 124 5.12 -7.37 -15.32
C VAL A 124 3.75 -7.19 -14.69
N LEU A 125 3.03 -6.09 -14.99
CA LEU A 125 1.70 -5.87 -14.44
C LEU A 125 0.73 -6.94 -14.91
N GLN A 126 0.76 -7.27 -16.21
CA GLN A 126 -0.09 -8.31 -16.80
C GLN A 126 0.10 -9.68 -16.13
N ALA A 127 1.35 -10.07 -15.83
CA ALA A 127 1.62 -11.30 -15.08
C ALA A 127 1.04 -11.25 -13.65
N ARG A 128 1.12 -10.10 -12.97
CA ARG A 128 0.59 -9.91 -11.60
C ARG A 128 -0.94 -9.99 -11.53
N LEU A 129 -1.65 -9.60 -12.60
CA LEU A 129 -3.11 -9.73 -12.67
C LEU A 129 -3.56 -11.19 -12.51
N PHE A 130 -2.75 -12.15 -12.97
CA PHE A 130 -3.01 -13.57 -12.79
C PHE A 130 -2.43 -14.11 -11.48
N ALA A 131 -1.18 -13.75 -11.16
CA ALA A 131 -0.43 -14.38 -10.07
C ALA A 131 -1.07 -14.17 -8.68
N TYR A 132 -1.52 -12.95 -8.38
CA TYR A 132 -2.09 -12.59 -7.08
C TYR A 132 -3.41 -13.33 -6.77
N PRO A 133 -4.45 -13.29 -7.63
CA PRO A 133 -5.67 -14.03 -7.33
C PRO A 133 -5.45 -15.54 -7.32
N ASN A 134 -4.48 -16.06 -8.07
CA ASN A 134 -4.11 -17.47 -8.00
C ASN A 134 -3.49 -17.84 -6.63
N THR A 135 -2.53 -17.05 -6.14
CA THR A 135 -1.88 -17.32 -4.85
C THR A 135 -2.84 -17.16 -3.68
N VAL A 136 -3.74 -16.16 -3.73
CA VAL A 136 -4.74 -15.94 -2.68
C VAL A 136 -5.67 -17.15 -2.55
N ARG A 137 -6.10 -17.75 -3.66
CA ARG A 137 -6.94 -18.97 -3.62
C ARG A 137 -6.23 -20.18 -3.02
N TYR A 138 -4.92 -20.27 -3.20
CA TYR A 138 -4.12 -21.32 -2.58
C TYR A 138 -3.95 -21.05 -1.07
N ARG A 139 -3.67 -19.80 -0.70
CA ARG A 139 -3.37 -19.39 0.68
C ARG A 139 -4.59 -19.39 1.60
N LEU A 140 -5.71 -18.81 1.16
CA LEU A 140 -6.92 -18.59 1.97
C LEU A 140 -8.08 -19.51 1.56
N GLY A 141 -7.86 -20.35 0.55
CA GLY A 141 -8.93 -21.12 -0.07
C GLY A 141 -9.73 -20.34 -1.10
N ARG A 142 -10.64 -21.03 -1.78
CA ARG A 142 -11.54 -20.40 -2.74
C ARG A 142 -12.57 -19.59 -1.95
N MET A 143 -12.49 -18.26 -2.01
CA MET A 143 -13.59 -17.39 -1.61
C MET A 143 -14.83 -17.80 -2.42
N GLY A 144 -15.90 -18.19 -1.73
CA GLY A 144 -17.19 -18.46 -2.35
C GLY A 144 -17.73 -17.22 -3.06
N PRO A 145 -18.78 -17.35 -3.89
CA PRO A 145 -19.54 -16.18 -4.29
C PRO A 145 -20.01 -15.44 -3.02
N LEU A 146 -19.91 -14.11 -3.04
CA LEU A 146 -20.57 -13.27 -2.04
C LEU A 146 -22.07 -13.37 -2.31
N ASP A 147 -22.80 -14.07 -1.44
CA ASP A 147 -24.25 -14.07 -1.34
C ASP A 147 -24.81 -12.79 -0.72
#